data_AF-A0A962G1Y4-F1
#
_entry.id   AF-A0A962G1Y4-F1
#
_cell.length_a   1.000
_cell.length_b   1.000
_cell.length_c   1.000
_cell.angle_alpha   90.00
_cell.angle_beta   90.00
_cell.angle_gamma   90.00
#
_symmetry.space_group_name_H-M   'P 1'
#
loop_
_entity.id
_entity.type
_entity.pdbx_description
1 polymer ?
#
loop_
_entity_poly.entity_id
_entity_poly.type
_entity_poly.pdbx_seq_one_letter_code
_entity_poly.pdbx_strand_id
1 'polypeptide(L)' 'IVATAAKLLKEKGKGRALISICTAGGMGVTAIVER' A
#
# COMPACT_ATOMS: atom_id res chain seq x y z
N ILE A 1 -1.21 -0.16 -7.22
CA ILE A 1 -1.20 -0.69 -5.84
C ILE A 1 -1.62 0.37 -4.82
N VAL A 2 -0.93 1.52 -4.73
CA VAL A 2 -1.26 2.59 -3.77
C VAL A 2 -2.71 3.09 -3.90
N ALA A 3 -3.18 3.39 -5.12
CA ALA A 3 -4.56 3.84 -5.35
C ALA A 3 -5.61 2.81 -4.89
N THR A 4 -5.35 1.52 -5.11
CA THR A 4 -6.22 0.42 -4.67
C THR A 4 -6.27 0.33 -3.15
N ALA A 5 -5.10 0.37 -2.48
CA ALA A 5 -5.03 0.38 -1.02
C ALA A 5 -5.74 1.59 -0.41
N ALA A 6 -5.56 2.78 -1.01
CA ALA A 6 -6.24 4.00 -0.58
C ALA A 6 -7.76 3.92 -0.72
N LYS A 7 -8.27 3.31 -1.81
CA LYS A 7 -9.71 3.08 -2.01
C LYS A 7 -10.27 2.15 -0.94
N LEU A 8 -9.60 1.03 -0.66
CA LEU A 8 -10.01 0.06 0.36
C LEU A 8 -9.99 0.66 1.77
N LEU A 9 -8.97 1.45 2.11
CA LEU A 9 -8.91 2.17 3.39
C LEU A 9 -10.02 3.21 3.51
N LYS A 10 -10.37 3.88 2.41
CA LYS A 10 -11.50 4.82 2.37
C LYS A 10 -12.84 4.12 2.60
N GLU A 11 -13.06 2.97 1.96
CA GLU A 11 -14.28 2.16 2.15
C GLU A 11 -14.38 1.62 3.58
N LYS A 12 -13.25 1.23 4.19
CA LYS A 12 -13.20 0.80 5.60
C LYS A 12 -13.31 1.94 6.62
N GLY A 13 -13.06 3.18 6.19
CA GLY A 13 -13.10 4.38 7.03
C GLY A 13 -11.99 4.50 8.09
N LYS A 14 -11.14 3.48 8.26
CA LYS A 14 -10.00 3.45 9.18
C LYS A 14 -9.02 2.33 8.81
N GLY A 15 -7.79 2.45 9.26
CA GLY A 15 -6.82 1.35 9.28
C GLY A 15 -5.52 1.64 8.54
N ARG A 16 -4.68 0.62 8.40
CA ARG A 16 -3.35 0.72 7.80
C ARG A 16 -3.17 -0.36 6.76
N ALA A 17 -2.52 0.00 5.65
CA ALA A 17 -2.15 -0.92 4.58
C ALA A 17 -0.63 -0.95 4.46
N LEU A 18 -0.06 -2.16 4.47
CA LEU A 18 1.35 -2.38 4.13
C LEU A 18 1.44 -2.72 2.64
N ILE A 19 2.29 -1.98 1.94
CA ILE A 19 2.58 -2.17 0.52
C ILE A 19 4.03 -2.64 0.44
N SER A 20 4.26 -3.77 -0.21
CA SER A 20 5.60 -4.27 -0.52
C SER A 20 5.67 -4.56 -2.01
N ILE A 21 6.70 -4.02 -2.67
CA ILE A 21 6.90 -4.14 -4.12
C ILE A 21 8.29 -4.71 -4.34
N CYS A 22 8.37 -5.83 -5.04
CA CYS A 22 9.59 -6.39 -5.60
C CYS A 22 9.66 -6.02 -7.08
N THR A 23 10.83 -5.58 -7.55
CA THR A 23 11.09 -5.33 -8.98
C THR A 23 12.15 -6.29 -9.49
N ALA A 24 12.11 -6.60 -10.79
CA ALA A 24 13.06 -7.52 -11.42
C ALA A 24 14.53 -7.03 -11.40
N GLY A 25 14.76 -5.74 -11.14
CA GLY A 25 16.09 -5.12 -11.08
C GLY A 25 16.76 -5.19 -9.70
N GLY A 26 16.30 -6.06 -8.80
CA GLY A 26 16.89 -6.24 -7.47
C GLY A 26 16.56 -5.12 -6.46
N MET A 27 15.64 -4.23 -6.81
CA MET A 27 15.16 -3.17 -5.92
C MET A 27 13.77 -3.52 -5.39
N GLY A 28 13.55 -3.23 -4.11
CA GLY A 28 12.25 -3.37 -3.47
C GLY A 28 11.91 -2.14 -2.66
N VAL A 29 10.62 -1.77 -2.63
CA VAL A 29 10.12 -0.67 -1.81
C VAL A 29 8.99 -1.17 -0.92
N THR A 30 9.05 -0.80 0.36
CA THR A 30 7.99 -1.05 1.34
C THR A 30 7.46 0.28 1.85
N ALA A 31 6.14 0.40 1.96
CA ALA A 31 5.48 1.58 2.49
C ALA A 31 4.28 1.20 3.37
N ILE A 32 4.01 1.99 4.40
CA ILE A 32 2.78 1.92 5.19
C ILE A 32 1.94 3.14 4.85
N VAL A 33 0.67 2.91 4.54
CA VAL A 33 -0.30 3.96 4.27
C VAL A 33 -1.43 3.85 5.28
N GLU A 34 -1.80 4.96 5.89
CA GLU A 34 -2.84 5.03 6.92
C GLU A 34 -3.92 6.05 6.57
N ARG A 35 -5.08 5.87 7.19
CA ARG A 35 -6.25 6.74 7.02
C ARG A 35 -6.99 6.91 8.33
#